data_AF-A0A838JE45-F1
#
_entry.id   AF-A0A838JE45-F1
#
_cell.length_a   1.000
_cell.length_b   1.000
_cell.length_c   1.000
_cell.angle_alpha   90.00
_cell.angle_beta   90.00
_cell.angle_gamma   90.00
#
_symmetry.space_group_name_H-M   'P 1'
#
loop_
_entity.id
_entity.type
_entity.pdbx_description
1 polymer ?
#
loop_
_entity_poly.entity_id
_entity_poly.type
_entity_poly.pdbx_seq_one_letter_code
_entity_poly.pdbx_strand_id
1 'polypeptide(L)'
;MTTTATTESAKGSKYTGPIIDTDIHETFTSLQDLVPYLKEPWRGLIVRKAWTGIVSPLAYWASHGVMRGDALPETGTGAGSDYQLLKEQVFDLYPIKYGILTGQFVPGVMPGQFEFATALASAYNDYVQEHWLPKDKRLLTSLHVAPQDPQAAAREINRLGDHPQVVQVMLPIGKWSYGDPFYHPIFAAAERHNLVIAMHHHGEVQSALGGGRYYFEWHVNVPQGAMAMLTSLISNGVFDKYPSLKFAIIESGYSWLPHLLWRLDQNYRSLHQEIPCVKSLPSKHIRE
;
A
#
# COMPACT_ATOMS: atom_id res chain seq x y z
N MET A 1 1.78 -1.45 52.79
CA MET A 1 0.78 -2.46 52.40
C MET A 1 1.00 -2.79 50.95
N THR A 2 1.47 -4.00 50.68
CA THR A 2 1.77 -4.49 49.34
C THR A 2 0.47 -5.08 48.78
N THR A 3 -0.19 -4.37 47.87
CA THR A 3 -1.37 -4.87 47.16
C THR A 3 -0.89 -5.69 45.97
N THR A 4 -0.83 -7.01 46.17
CA THR A 4 -0.70 -8.01 45.11
C THR A 4 -2.00 -8.00 44.30
N ALA A 5 -1.98 -7.38 43.12
CA ALA A 5 -3.06 -7.53 42.15
C ALA A 5 -2.96 -8.94 41.55
N THR A 6 -3.91 -9.81 41.90
CA THR A 6 -4.14 -11.08 41.22
C THR A 6 -4.56 -10.78 39.79
N THR A 7 -3.66 -11.02 38.83
CA THR A 7 -3.97 -11.03 37.41
C THR A 7 -4.72 -12.33 37.08
N GLU A 8 -6.02 -12.34 37.34
CA GLU A 8 -6.90 -13.25 36.61
C GLU A 8 -6.89 -12.77 35.15
N SER A 9 -6.12 -13.48 34.31
CA SER A 9 -6.18 -13.30 32.87
C SER A 9 -7.59 -13.67 32.43
N ALA A 10 -8.39 -12.67 32.09
CA ALA A 10 -9.60 -12.87 31.33
C ALA A 10 -9.19 -13.66 30.08
N LYS A 11 -9.51 -14.95 30.05
CA LYS A 11 -9.39 -15.80 28.85
C LYS A 11 -10.36 -15.23 27.83
N GLY A 12 -9.92 -14.20 27.10
CA GLY A 12 -10.65 -13.68 25.96
C GLY A 12 -10.97 -14.86 25.04
N SER A 13 -12.24 -15.01 24.70
CA SER A 13 -12.66 -16.01 23.71
C SER A 13 -11.82 -15.78 22.45
N LYS A 14 -11.04 -16.77 22.02
CA LYS A 14 -10.31 -16.70 20.75
C LYS A 14 -11.34 -16.38 19.67
N TYR A 15 -11.11 -15.31 18.90
CA TYR A 15 -11.92 -14.98 17.74
C TYR A 15 -11.94 -16.20 16.81
N THR A 16 -13.12 -16.79 16.60
CA THR A 16 -13.33 -17.96 15.74
C THR A 16 -13.88 -17.57 14.37
N GLY A 17 -14.05 -16.26 14.12
CA GLY A 17 -14.51 -15.75 12.83
C GLY A 17 -13.41 -15.79 11.77
N PRO A 18 -13.78 -15.57 10.50
CA PRO A 18 -12.82 -15.52 9.41
C PRO A 18 -11.92 -14.29 9.54
N ILE A 19 -10.59 -14.50 9.57
CA ILE A 19 -9.61 -13.42 9.56
C ILE A 19 -9.31 -13.03 8.11
N ILE A 20 -9.26 -11.74 7.82
CA ILE A 20 -8.69 -11.22 6.57
C ILE A 20 -7.36 -10.57 6.94
N ASP A 21 -6.28 -11.08 6.37
CA ASP A 21 -4.98 -10.41 6.45
C ASP A 21 -4.90 -9.40 5.31
N THR A 22 -4.81 -8.12 5.66
CA THR A 22 -4.92 -7.01 4.71
C THR A 22 -3.56 -6.57 4.15
N ASP A 23 -2.46 -7.18 4.59
CA ASP A 23 -1.12 -6.73 4.24
C ASP A 23 -0.11 -7.89 4.21
N ILE A 24 -0.06 -8.59 3.07
CA ILE A 24 0.90 -9.66 2.82
C ILE A 24 1.80 -9.24 1.67
N HIS A 25 3.11 -9.28 1.91
CA HIS A 25 4.09 -8.89 0.92
C HIS A 25 4.64 -10.09 0.14
N GLU A 26 4.23 -10.19 -1.12
CA GLU A 26 4.81 -11.05 -2.13
C GLU A 26 5.83 -10.32 -3.02
N THR A 27 6.70 -11.09 -3.66
CA THR A 27 7.63 -10.55 -4.66
C THR A 27 8.05 -11.62 -5.68
N PHE A 28 8.80 -11.21 -6.69
CA PHE A 28 9.49 -12.09 -7.63
C PHE A 28 10.85 -12.51 -7.08
N THR A 29 11.46 -13.55 -7.67
CA THR A 29 12.79 -14.03 -7.25
C THR A 29 13.90 -13.10 -7.75
N SER A 30 13.77 -12.60 -8.98
CA SER A 30 14.72 -11.66 -9.55
C SER A 30 14.07 -10.72 -10.55
N LEU A 31 14.71 -9.58 -10.85
CA LEU A 31 14.24 -8.67 -11.91
C LEU A 31 14.10 -9.35 -13.28
N GLN A 32 14.80 -10.47 -13.51
CA GLN A 32 14.67 -11.22 -14.76
C GLN A 32 13.29 -11.85 -14.92
N ASP A 33 12.57 -12.08 -13.82
CA ASP A 33 11.22 -12.64 -13.86
C ASP A 33 10.22 -11.65 -14.49
N LEU A 34 10.53 -10.35 -14.52
CA LEU A 34 9.72 -9.33 -15.18
C LEU A 34 10.03 -9.18 -16.68
N VAL A 35 11.16 -9.69 -17.15
CA VAL A 35 11.60 -9.53 -18.56
C VAL A 35 10.60 -10.08 -19.59
N PRO A 36 9.95 -11.24 -19.37
CA PRO A 36 8.94 -11.75 -20.31
C PRO A 36 7.74 -10.81 -20.51
N TYR A 37 7.42 -10.00 -19.50
CA TYR A 37 6.27 -9.10 -19.50
C TYR A 37 6.60 -7.68 -20.01
N LEU A 38 7.88 -7.38 -20.23
CA LEU A 38 8.34 -6.08 -20.68
C LEU A 38 8.57 -6.05 -22.19
N LYS A 39 8.19 -4.93 -22.82
CA LYS A 39 8.51 -4.62 -24.21
C LYS A 39 9.72 -3.69 -24.30
N GLU A 40 10.38 -3.66 -25.45
CA GLU A 40 11.40 -2.62 -25.72
C GLU A 40 10.75 -1.22 -25.71
N PRO A 41 11.45 -0.17 -25.24
CA PRO A 41 12.87 -0.17 -24.81
C PRO A 41 13.09 -0.61 -23.35
N TRP A 42 12.02 -0.79 -22.57
CA TRP A 42 12.08 -1.05 -21.12
C TRP A 42 12.71 -2.41 -20.78
N ARG A 43 12.38 -3.42 -21.58
CA ARG A 43 12.99 -4.75 -21.51
C ARG A 43 14.51 -4.66 -21.60
N GLY A 44 15.04 -3.84 -22.52
CA GLY A 44 16.46 -3.61 -22.69
C GLY A 44 17.16 -3.08 -21.43
N LEU A 45 16.48 -2.29 -20.59
CA LEU A 45 17.06 -1.75 -19.35
C LEU A 45 17.39 -2.85 -18.34
N ILE A 46 16.54 -3.88 -18.23
CA ILE A 46 16.78 -5.02 -17.33
C ILE A 46 17.77 -6.01 -17.94
N VAL A 47 17.58 -6.39 -19.21
CA VAL A 47 18.45 -7.37 -19.89
C VAL A 47 19.90 -6.90 -19.94
N ARG A 48 20.12 -5.60 -20.18
CA ARG A 48 21.46 -5.00 -20.22
C ARG A 48 22.00 -4.65 -18.83
N LYS A 49 21.24 -4.92 -17.75
CA LYS A 49 21.57 -4.54 -16.38
C LYS A 49 21.84 -3.03 -16.22
N ALA A 50 21.18 -2.21 -17.05
CA ALA A 50 21.28 -0.75 -16.99
C ALA A 50 20.44 -0.16 -15.84
N TRP A 51 19.52 -0.94 -15.29
CA TRP A 51 18.75 -0.62 -14.09
C TRP A 51 18.80 -1.79 -13.10
N THR A 52 19.01 -1.47 -11.80
CA THR A 52 19.29 -2.46 -10.75
C THR A 52 18.20 -2.56 -9.69
N GLY A 53 17.02 -1.98 -9.93
CA GLY A 53 15.91 -2.01 -8.99
C GLY A 53 15.70 -0.69 -8.23
N ILE A 54 14.70 -0.73 -7.35
CA ILE A 54 14.35 0.37 -6.44
C ILE A 54 15.15 0.16 -5.15
N VAL A 55 15.88 1.18 -4.72
CA VAL A 55 16.76 1.11 -3.55
C VAL A 55 16.22 1.97 -2.42
N SER A 56 16.25 1.42 -1.20
CA SER A 56 16.02 2.22 0.02
C SER A 56 17.24 3.11 0.29
N PRO A 57 17.06 4.40 0.61
CA PRO A 57 18.16 5.27 1.00
C PRO A 57 18.69 4.97 2.42
N LEU A 58 17.95 4.20 3.22
CA LEU A 58 18.27 3.91 4.62
C LEU A 58 18.69 2.45 4.79
N ALA A 59 19.77 2.25 5.56
CA ALA A 59 20.25 0.93 5.98
C ALA A 59 19.50 0.43 7.23
N TYR A 60 19.46 -0.89 7.40
CA TYR A 60 18.82 -1.56 8.52
C TYR A 60 19.85 -2.16 9.46
N TRP A 61 19.54 -2.16 10.76
CA TRP A 61 20.40 -2.80 11.76
C TRP A 61 20.32 -4.34 11.70
N ALA A 62 19.12 -4.87 11.46
CA ALA A 62 18.89 -6.30 11.34
C ALA A 62 19.43 -6.83 10.00
N SER A 63 20.12 -7.97 10.03
CA SER A 63 20.67 -8.62 8.83
C SER A 63 19.61 -9.08 7.83
N HIS A 64 18.39 -9.34 8.30
CA HIS A 64 17.22 -9.66 7.48
C HIS A 64 16.41 -8.42 7.07
N GLY A 65 16.92 -7.20 7.32
CA GLY A 65 16.24 -5.95 6.98
C GLY A 65 14.93 -5.77 7.74
N VAL A 66 13.86 -5.39 7.02
CA VAL A 66 12.48 -5.29 7.54
C VAL A 66 11.71 -6.61 7.46
N MET A 67 12.31 -7.64 6.86
CA MET A 67 11.63 -8.91 6.64
C MET A 67 11.51 -9.69 7.94
N ARG A 68 10.49 -10.56 8.01
CA ARG A 68 10.39 -11.56 9.07
C ARG A 68 11.63 -12.45 9.04
N GLY A 69 12.27 -12.66 10.19
CA GLY A 69 13.59 -13.30 10.26
C GLY A 69 13.66 -14.75 9.77
N ASP A 70 12.52 -15.44 9.73
CA ASP A 70 12.35 -16.82 9.26
C ASP A 70 11.67 -16.91 7.88
N ALA A 71 11.44 -15.78 7.18
CA ALA A 71 10.76 -15.75 5.88
C ALA A 71 11.72 -15.92 4.68
N LEU A 72 12.95 -16.37 4.91
CA LEU A 72 13.91 -16.66 3.85
C LEU A 72 13.71 -18.10 3.36
N PRO A 73 13.37 -18.31 2.07
CA PRO A 73 13.27 -19.65 1.49
C PRO A 73 14.61 -20.39 1.50
N GLU A 74 14.56 -21.73 1.60
CA GLU A 74 15.76 -22.58 1.55
C GLU A 74 16.52 -22.47 0.22
N THR A 75 15.84 -22.08 -0.85
CA THR A 75 16.41 -21.81 -2.17
C THR A 75 17.35 -20.58 -2.18
N GLY A 76 17.36 -19.78 -1.11
CA GLY A 76 18.17 -18.58 -0.99
C GLY A 76 17.62 -17.35 -1.73
N THR A 77 16.36 -17.42 -2.19
CA THR A 77 15.66 -16.30 -2.80
C THR A 77 15.18 -15.28 -1.76
N GLY A 78 14.69 -14.12 -2.21
CA GLY A 78 14.21 -13.08 -1.31
C GLY A 78 12.99 -13.50 -0.49
N ALA A 79 12.81 -12.95 0.71
CA ALA A 79 11.60 -13.18 1.49
C ALA A 79 10.35 -12.74 0.71
N GLY A 80 9.27 -13.51 0.81
CA GLY A 80 8.04 -13.26 0.05
C GLY A 80 8.07 -13.70 -1.42
N SER A 81 9.15 -14.35 -1.89
CA SER A 81 9.22 -14.89 -3.27
C SER A 81 8.70 -16.32 -3.42
N ASP A 82 8.46 -17.03 -2.31
CA ASP A 82 8.01 -18.42 -2.28
C ASP A 82 6.60 -18.54 -1.68
N TYR A 83 5.65 -18.97 -2.52
CA TYR A 83 4.26 -19.18 -2.10
C TYR A 83 4.10 -20.32 -1.09
N GLN A 84 4.86 -21.42 -1.23
CA GLN A 84 4.73 -22.56 -0.33
C GLN A 84 5.14 -22.15 1.09
N LEU A 85 6.25 -21.40 1.20
CA LEU A 85 6.67 -20.84 2.49
C LEU A 85 5.62 -19.89 3.06
N LEU A 86 5.08 -18.98 2.23
CA LEU A 86 4.01 -18.06 2.65
C LEU A 86 2.78 -18.83 3.15
N LYS A 87 2.36 -19.88 2.43
CA LYS A 87 1.22 -20.72 2.82
C LYS A 87 1.44 -21.36 4.19
N GLU A 88 2.59 -21.97 4.40
CA GLU A 88 2.94 -22.58 5.69
C GLU A 88 2.96 -21.54 6.80
N GLN A 89 3.54 -20.37 6.54
CA GLN A 89 3.79 -19.34 7.56
C GLN A 89 2.61 -18.43 7.88
N VAL A 90 1.61 -18.37 7.00
CA VAL A 90 0.46 -17.47 7.11
C VAL A 90 -0.84 -18.28 7.12
N PHE A 91 -1.10 -19.00 6.05
CA PHE A 91 -2.40 -19.63 5.83
C PHE A 91 -2.63 -20.94 6.58
N ASP A 92 -1.58 -21.70 6.88
CA ASP A 92 -1.70 -22.98 7.60
C ASP A 92 -1.61 -22.76 9.13
N LEU A 93 -0.93 -21.71 9.58
CA LEU A 93 -0.79 -21.37 11.01
C LEU A 93 -1.98 -20.59 11.58
N TYR A 94 -2.61 -19.74 10.77
CA TYR A 94 -3.69 -18.86 11.21
C TYR A 94 -4.98 -19.13 10.44
N PRO A 95 -6.17 -18.93 11.04
CA PRO A 95 -7.45 -19.14 10.38
C PRO A 95 -7.80 -17.98 9.41
N ILE A 96 -6.88 -17.68 8.51
CA ILE A 96 -7.00 -16.62 7.51
C ILE A 96 -7.89 -17.14 6.36
N LYS A 97 -9.03 -16.47 6.18
CA LYS A 97 -9.97 -16.72 5.10
C LYS A 97 -9.47 -16.12 3.79
N TYR A 98 -8.95 -14.89 3.84
CA TYR A 98 -8.36 -14.21 2.70
C TYR A 98 -7.10 -13.46 3.11
N GLY A 99 -6.08 -13.52 2.26
CA GLY A 99 -4.87 -12.73 2.38
C GLY A 99 -4.73 -11.80 1.18
N ILE A 100 -4.56 -10.50 1.44
CA ILE A 100 -4.42 -9.48 0.40
C ILE A 100 -2.94 -9.23 0.16
N LEU A 101 -2.51 -9.55 -1.06
CA LEU A 101 -1.19 -9.28 -1.59
C LEU A 101 -1.02 -7.78 -1.85
N THR A 102 -0.07 -7.16 -1.14
CA THR A 102 0.27 -5.72 -1.21
C THR A 102 1.59 -5.46 -1.91
N GLY A 103 2.36 -6.51 -2.20
CA GLY A 103 3.62 -6.48 -2.94
C GLY A 103 4.78 -5.80 -2.21
N GLN A 104 6.00 -6.21 -2.53
CA GLN A 104 7.21 -5.45 -2.15
C GLN A 104 7.70 -4.51 -3.25
N PHE A 105 7.26 -4.73 -4.48
CA PHE A 105 7.74 -4.00 -5.63
C PHE A 105 6.84 -2.81 -5.92
N VAL A 106 7.33 -1.59 -5.68
CA VAL A 106 6.53 -0.36 -5.78
C VAL A 106 7.08 0.60 -6.85
N PRO A 107 6.92 0.32 -8.17
CA PRO A 107 7.36 1.21 -9.25
C PRO A 107 6.86 2.65 -9.12
N GLY A 108 5.70 2.81 -8.48
CA GLY A 108 5.08 4.09 -8.24
C GLY A 108 5.89 5.07 -7.39
N VAL A 109 7.04 4.67 -6.81
CA VAL A 109 7.95 5.57 -6.07
C VAL A 109 9.16 6.03 -6.89
N MET A 110 9.28 5.59 -8.14
CA MET A 110 10.43 5.97 -8.96
C MET A 110 10.49 7.50 -9.14
N PRO A 111 11.68 8.13 -8.96
CA PRO A 111 11.83 9.58 -9.03
C PRO A 111 11.83 10.13 -10.46
N GLY A 112 11.95 9.26 -11.47
CA GLY A 112 11.93 9.60 -12.89
C GLY A 112 11.70 8.37 -13.75
N GLN A 113 11.73 8.55 -15.08
CA GLN A 113 11.39 7.49 -16.06
C GLN A 113 9.98 6.91 -15.82
N PHE A 114 8.97 7.77 -15.79
CA PHE A 114 7.61 7.40 -15.38
C PHE A 114 6.92 6.41 -16.33
N GLU A 115 7.26 6.44 -17.62
CA GLU A 115 6.82 5.44 -18.59
C GLU A 115 7.45 4.07 -18.30
N PHE A 116 8.69 4.05 -17.81
CA PHE A 116 9.32 2.81 -17.35
C PHE A 116 8.66 2.30 -16.06
N ALA A 117 8.38 3.18 -15.10
CA ALA A 117 7.64 2.83 -13.88
C ALA A 117 6.25 2.24 -14.20
N THR A 118 5.55 2.82 -15.18
CA THR A 118 4.28 2.30 -15.69
C THR A 118 4.43 0.91 -16.29
N ALA A 119 5.45 0.70 -17.12
CA ALA A 119 5.71 -0.61 -17.73
C ALA A 119 6.07 -1.67 -16.69
N LEU A 120 6.86 -1.30 -15.66
CA LEU A 120 7.20 -2.17 -14.54
C LEU A 120 5.97 -2.54 -13.70
N ALA A 121 5.07 -1.58 -13.45
CA ALA A 121 3.84 -1.84 -12.70
C ALA A 121 2.95 -2.85 -13.43
N SER A 122 2.75 -2.66 -14.74
CA SER A 122 1.98 -3.60 -15.57
C SER A 122 2.64 -4.98 -15.65
N ALA A 123 3.97 -5.05 -15.83
CA ALA A 123 4.72 -6.29 -15.82
C ALA A 123 4.62 -7.04 -14.48
N TYR A 124 4.65 -6.32 -13.36
CA TYR A 124 4.50 -6.91 -12.03
C TYR A 124 3.10 -7.46 -11.79
N ASN A 125 2.06 -6.73 -12.21
CA ASN A 125 0.68 -7.21 -12.10
C ASN A 125 0.46 -8.49 -12.92
N ASP A 126 1.04 -8.58 -14.13
CA ASP A 126 0.96 -9.79 -14.96
C ASP A 126 1.72 -10.95 -14.31
N TYR A 127 2.91 -10.70 -13.75
CA TYR A 127 3.67 -11.70 -13.00
C TYR A 127 2.88 -12.25 -11.81
N VAL A 128 2.28 -11.40 -10.99
CA VAL A 128 1.48 -11.81 -9.81
C VAL A 128 0.25 -12.63 -10.24
N GLN A 129 -0.43 -12.21 -11.30
CA GLN A 129 -1.58 -12.96 -11.84
C GLN A 129 -1.21 -14.35 -12.34
N GLU A 130 -0.01 -14.55 -12.88
CA GLU A 130 0.43 -15.85 -13.38
C GLU A 130 1.06 -16.72 -12.27
N HIS A 131 1.81 -16.12 -11.35
CA HIS A 131 2.68 -16.85 -10.42
C HIS A 131 2.17 -16.90 -8.97
N TRP A 132 1.16 -16.11 -8.61
CA TRP A 132 0.62 -16.06 -7.26
C TRP A 132 -0.87 -16.42 -7.21
N LEU A 133 -1.71 -15.69 -7.93
CA LEU A 133 -3.17 -15.85 -7.82
C LEU A 133 -3.70 -17.27 -8.08
N PRO A 134 -3.18 -18.04 -9.07
CA PRO A 134 -3.69 -19.37 -9.36
C PRO A 134 -3.35 -20.40 -8.28
N LYS A 135 -2.39 -20.10 -7.40
CA LYS A 135 -1.90 -21.04 -6.38
C LYS A 135 -2.84 -21.20 -5.19
N ASP A 136 -3.65 -20.18 -4.88
CA ASP A 136 -4.65 -20.25 -3.81
C ASP A 136 -5.84 -19.33 -4.08
N LYS A 137 -7.06 -19.84 -3.90
CA LYS A 137 -8.29 -19.04 -3.99
C LYS A 137 -8.46 -18.08 -2.80
N ARG A 138 -7.70 -18.26 -1.73
CA ARG A 138 -7.65 -17.35 -0.57
C ARG A 138 -6.80 -16.10 -0.85
N LEU A 139 -5.97 -16.10 -1.88
CA LEU A 139 -5.18 -14.94 -2.26
C LEU A 139 -6.06 -13.93 -3.01
N LEU A 140 -5.98 -12.69 -2.55
CA LEU A 140 -6.48 -11.50 -3.23
C LEU A 140 -5.27 -10.59 -3.50
N THR A 141 -5.37 -9.63 -4.42
CA THR A 141 -4.24 -8.77 -4.78
C THR A 141 -4.62 -7.32 -4.99
N SER A 142 -3.60 -6.49 -4.84
CA SER A 142 -3.57 -5.08 -5.15
C SER A 142 -2.98 -4.87 -6.53
N LEU A 143 -3.62 -4.06 -7.39
CA LEU A 143 -2.98 -3.60 -8.61
C LEU A 143 -1.93 -2.56 -8.28
N HIS A 144 -0.69 -2.81 -8.70
CA HIS A 144 0.37 -1.82 -8.64
C HIS A 144 0.22 -0.89 -9.84
N VAL A 145 0.30 0.42 -9.58
CA VAL A 145 0.26 1.46 -10.62
C VAL A 145 1.36 2.49 -10.40
N ALA A 146 1.70 3.22 -11.45
CA ALA A 146 2.59 4.37 -11.39
C ALA A 146 1.76 5.67 -11.34
N PRO A 147 1.56 6.29 -10.15
CA PRO A 147 0.72 7.49 -10.04
C PRO A 147 1.31 8.72 -10.75
N GLN A 148 2.59 8.68 -11.15
CA GLN A 148 3.24 9.74 -11.90
C GLN A 148 2.63 9.92 -13.31
N ASP A 149 2.01 8.87 -13.86
CA ASP A 149 1.15 8.93 -15.04
C ASP A 149 -0.27 8.42 -14.69
N PRO A 150 -1.15 9.30 -14.16
CA PRO A 150 -2.50 8.91 -13.75
C PRO A 150 -3.35 8.33 -14.87
N GLN A 151 -3.09 8.71 -16.13
CA GLN A 151 -3.84 8.18 -17.27
C GLN A 151 -3.40 6.76 -17.58
N ALA A 152 -2.11 6.45 -17.50
CA ALA A 152 -1.64 5.07 -17.63
C ALA A 152 -2.07 4.20 -16.45
N ALA A 153 -2.01 4.72 -15.23
CA ALA A 153 -2.55 4.04 -14.04
C ALA A 153 -4.04 3.71 -14.22
N ALA A 154 -4.86 4.64 -14.70
CA ALA A 154 -6.26 4.40 -14.99
C ALA A 154 -6.47 3.33 -16.09
N ARG A 155 -5.64 3.32 -17.13
CA ARG A 155 -5.69 2.28 -18.18
C ARG A 155 -5.38 0.89 -17.62
N GLU A 156 -4.40 0.80 -16.72
CA GLU A 156 -4.03 -0.46 -16.09
C GLU A 156 -5.13 -0.97 -15.15
N ILE A 157 -5.75 -0.07 -14.37
CA ILE A 157 -6.91 -0.41 -13.55
C ILE A 157 -8.05 -0.93 -14.42
N ASN A 158 -8.36 -0.28 -15.55
CA ASN A 158 -9.40 -0.76 -16.46
C ASN A 158 -9.05 -2.11 -17.11
N ARG A 159 -7.76 -2.42 -17.28
CA ARG A 159 -7.31 -3.68 -17.90
C ARG A 159 -7.54 -4.88 -16.98
N LEU A 160 -7.33 -4.70 -15.68
CA LEU A 160 -7.26 -5.80 -14.72
C LEU A 160 -8.31 -5.73 -13.59
N GLY A 161 -9.03 -4.62 -13.47
CA GLY A 161 -9.89 -4.33 -12.33
C GLY A 161 -11.08 -5.27 -12.16
N ASP A 162 -11.53 -5.93 -13.23
CA ASP A 162 -12.64 -6.90 -13.18
C ASP A 162 -12.18 -8.33 -12.83
N HIS A 163 -10.89 -8.56 -12.61
CA HIS A 163 -10.39 -9.88 -12.20
C HIS A 163 -10.90 -10.22 -10.79
N PRO A 164 -11.47 -11.42 -10.54
CA PRO A 164 -12.20 -11.73 -9.29
C PRO A 164 -11.34 -11.74 -8.02
N GLN A 165 -10.01 -11.86 -8.15
CA GLN A 165 -9.05 -11.79 -7.04
C GLN A 165 -8.39 -10.41 -6.90
N VAL A 166 -8.72 -9.44 -7.76
CA VAL A 166 -8.24 -8.05 -7.63
C VAL A 166 -9.24 -7.27 -6.78
N VAL A 167 -8.78 -6.67 -5.68
CA VAL A 167 -9.67 -5.99 -4.71
C VAL A 167 -9.28 -4.55 -4.40
N GLN A 168 -8.06 -4.16 -4.72
CA GLN A 168 -7.58 -2.82 -4.45
C GLN A 168 -6.53 -2.34 -5.47
N VAL A 169 -6.27 -1.03 -5.46
CA VAL A 169 -5.21 -0.37 -6.22
C VAL A 169 -4.21 0.20 -5.22
N MET A 170 -2.94 -0.16 -5.37
CA MET A 170 -1.87 0.26 -4.47
C MET A 170 -1.29 1.61 -4.89
N LEU A 171 -1.29 2.57 -3.96
CA LEU A 171 -0.65 3.88 -4.09
C LEU A 171 0.37 4.11 -2.97
N PRO A 172 1.59 4.56 -3.27
CA PRO A 172 2.56 4.87 -2.23
C PRO A 172 2.19 6.16 -1.49
N ILE A 173 2.27 6.15 -0.17
CA ILE A 173 2.35 7.36 0.66
C ILE A 173 3.78 7.87 0.59
N GLY A 174 3.94 9.14 0.24
CA GLY A 174 5.25 9.73 0.00
C GLY A 174 5.14 11.21 -0.33
N LYS A 175 5.81 11.64 -1.39
CA LYS A 175 5.91 13.07 -1.77
C LYS A 175 4.68 13.67 -2.45
N TRP A 176 3.76 12.85 -2.94
CA TRP A 176 2.60 13.33 -3.70
C TRP A 176 1.38 13.58 -2.84
N SER A 177 0.57 14.54 -3.25
CA SER A 177 -0.66 14.95 -2.59
C SER A 177 -1.85 14.47 -3.42
N TYR A 178 -2.40 13.30 -3.12
CA TYR A 178 -3.40 12.67 -3.99
C TYR A 178 -4.79 13.34 -3.98
N GLY A 179 -5.00 14.37 -3.15
CA GLY A 179 -6.16 15.26 -3.29
C GLY A 179 -6.14 16.11 -4.57
N ASP A 180 -4.98 16.27 -5.22
CA ASP A 180 -4.88 17.03 -6.46
C ASP A 180 -5.73 16.40 -7.59
N PRO A 181 -6.56 17.18 -8.31
CA PRO A 181 -7.33 16.71 -9.45
C PRO A 181 -6.55 15.96 -10.54
N PHE A 182 -5.23 16.17 -10.61
CA PHE A 182 -4.31 15.38 -11.44
C PHE A 182 -4.50 13.86 -11.25
N TYR A 183 -4.77 13.39 -10.02
CA TYR A 183 -4.91 11.97 -9.69
C TYR A 183 -6.33 11.42 -9.84
N HIS A 184 -7.32 12.25 -10.11
CA HIS A 184 -8.70 11.84 -10.33
C HIS A 184 -8.92 10.70 -11.34
N PRO A 185 -8.14 10.56 -12.43
CA PRO A 185 -8.28 9.41 -13.34
C PRO A 185 -8.14 8.06 -12.64
N ILE A 186 -7.26 7.96 -11.63
CA ILE A 186 -7.04 6.75 -10.84
C ILE A 186 -8.28 6.43 -10.00
N PHE A 187 -8.80 7.43 -9.27
CA PHE A 187 -9.98 7.27 -8.42
C PHE A 187 -11.23 6.93 -9.22
N ALA A 188 -11.43 7.61 -10.35
CA ALA A 188 -12.54 7.32 -11.24
C ALA A 188 -12.47 5.90 -11.81
N ALA A 189 -11.26 5.38 -12.10
CA ALA A 189 -11.10 3.99 -12.54
C ALA A 189 -11.35 2.99 -11.41
N ALA A 190 -10.79 3.22 -10.23
CA ALA A 190 -11.00 2.36 -9.07
C ALA A 190 -12.48 2.29 -8.68
N GLU A 191 -13.20 3.42 -8.67
CA GLU A 191 -14.64 3.43 -8.34
C GLU A 191 -15.46 2.66 -9.37
N ARG A 192 -15.18 2.81 -10.68
CA ARG A 192 -15.87 2.05 -11.74
C ARG A 192 -15.73 0.53 -11.58
N HIS A 193 -14.57 0.07 -11.13
CA HIS A 193 -14.29 -1.35 -10.91
C HIS A 193 -14.57 -1.79 -9.46
N ASN A 194 -15.18 -0.94 -8.63
CA ASN A 194 -15.49 -1.22 -7.23
C ASN A 194 -14.25 -1.69 -6.42
N LEU A 195 -13.10 -1.09 -6.70
CA LEU A 195 -11.83 -1.35 -6.03
C LEU A 195 -11.60 -0.38 -4.89
N VAL A 196 -10.87 -0.83 -3.86
CA VAL A 196 -10.37 0.03 -2.78
C VAL A 196 -9.09 0.74 -3.23
N ILE A 197 -8.87 1.99 -2.83
CA ILE A 197 -7.55 2.61 -2.89
C ILE A 197 -6.77 2.23 -1.63
N ALA A 198 -5.76 1.39 -1.79
CA ALA A 198 -4.85 1.01 -0.72
C ALA A 198 -3.61 1.90 -0.75
N MET A 199 -3.24 2.44 0.39
CA MET A 199 -2.17 3.42 0.54
C MET A 199 -1.14 2.89 1.52
N HIS A 200 0.05 2.58 1.03
CA HIS A 200 1.12 1.99 1.84
C HIS A 200 2.30 2.95 1.91
N HIS A 201 2.95 3.04 3.07
CA HIS A 201 4.14 3.88 3.19
C HIS A 201 5.33 3.31 2.40
N HIS A 202 6.26 4.18 2.01
CA HIS A 202 7.51 3.79 1.38
C HIS A 202 8.63 4.73 1.79
N GLY A 203 9.88 4.42 1.45
CA GLY A 203 11.08 5.21 1.79
C GLY A 203 11.05 6.69 1.35
N GLU A 204 10.08 7.12 0.54
CA GLU A 204 9.87 8.52 0.17
C GLU A 204 9.02 9.32 1.18
N VAL A 205 8.48 8.72 2.25
CA VAL A 205 7.79 9.49 3.30
C VAL A 205 8.76 10.47 3.95
N GLN A 206 8.32 11.73 4.05
CA GLN A 206 9.07 12.82 4.66
C GLN A 206 8.21 13.54 5.70
N SER A 207 8.85 13.97 6.79
CA SER A 207 8.28 14.94 7.71
C SER A 207 8.39 16.36 7.13
N ALA A 208 7.82 17.35 7.81
CA ALA A 208 8.03 18.76 7.47
C ALA A 208 9.51 19.19 7.54
N LEU A 209 10.36 18.42 8.23
CA LEU A 209 11.81 18.64 8.33
C LEU A 209 12.63 17.78 7.33
N GLY A 210 11.97 17.04 6.44
CA GLY A 210 12.58 16.12 5.48
C GLY A 210 12.55 14.65 5.93
N GLY A 211 13.40 13.83 5.30
CA GLY A 211 13.43 12.36 5.45
C GLY A 211 14.03 11.82 6.76
N GLY A 212 14.46 12.70 7.67
CA GLY A 212 15.14 12.32 8.92
C GLY A 212 16.58 11.88 8.72
N ARG A 213 17.36 11.81 9.82
CA ARG A 213 18.77 11.40 9.81
C ARG A 213 18.95 9.90 9.96
N TYR A 214 18.04 9.23 10.67
CA TYR A 214 18.14 7.82 11.03
C TYR A 214 16.88 7.06 10.63
N TYR A 215 17.01 5.76 10.37
CA TYR A 215 15.85 4.89 10.13
C TYR A 215 14.84 4.95 11.28
N PHE A 216 15.31 4.98 12.53
CA PHE A 216 14.45 5.15 13.70
C PHE A 216 13.57 6.41 13.59
N GLU A 217 14.17 7.55 13.25
CA GLU A 217 13.46 8.82 13.10
C GLU A 217 12.47 8.77 11.94
N TRP A 218 12.91 8.25 10.79
CA TRP A 218 12.05 8.08 9.61
C TRP A 218 10.83 7.20 9.92
N HIS A 219 11.03 6.04 10.55
CA HIS A 219 9.97 5.08 10.85
C HIS A 219 8.97 5.62 11.88
N VAL A 220 9.43 6.37 12.89
CA VAL A 220 8.55 7.10 13.83
C VAL A 220 7.70 8.14 13.11
N ASN A 221 8.21 8.73 12.02
CA ASN A 221 7.53 9.77 11.25
C ASN A 221 6.60 9.24 10.15
N VAL A 222 6.59 7.94 9.85
CA VAL A 222 5.70 7.33 8.83
C VAL A 222 4.23 7.78 8.96
N PRO A 223 3.61 7.79 10.16
CA PRO A 223 2.24 8.25 10.32
C PRO A 223 2.00 9.71 9.91
N GLN A 224 3.02 10.57 9.88
CA GLN A 224 2.89 11.95 9.42
C GLN A 224 2.57 12.03 7.93
N GLY A 225 3.17 11.15 7.11
CA GLY A 225 2.82 11.03 5.70
C GLY A 225 1.35 10.63 5.52
N ALA A 226 0.87 9.67 6.30
CA ALA A 226 -0.53 9.25 6.28
C ALA A 226 -1.49 10.37 6.72
N MET A 227 -1.12 11.15 7.76
CA MET A 227 -1.90 12.32 8.20
C MET A 227 -1.99 13.39 7.11
N ALA A 228 -0.86 13.72 6.47
CA ALA A 228 -0.81 14.69 5.38
C ALA A 228 -1.63 14.24 4.18
N MET A 229 -1.53 12.96 3.83
CA MET A 229 -2.30 12.36 2.75
C MET A 229 -3.80 12.40 3.01
N LEU A 230 -4.25 11.99 4.20
CA LEU A 230 -5.67 12.02 4.55
C LEU A 230 -6.21 13.45 4.55
N THR A 231 -5.43 14.41 5.07
CA THR A 231 -5.76 15.83 5.01
C THR A 231 -5.93 16.31 3.57
N SER A 232 -5.02 15.91 2.67
CA SER A 232 -5.09 16.24 1.25
C SER A 232 -6.37 15.71 0.58
N LEU A 233 -6.69 14.43 0.77
CA LEU A 233 -7.89 13.81 0.19
C LEU A 233 -9.18 14.48 0.67
N ILE A 234 -9.28 14.77 1.97
CA ILE A 234 -10.46 15.41 2.57
C ILE A 234 -10.59 16.85 2.05
N SER A 235 -9.55 17.67 2.20
CA SER A 235 -9.62 19.10 1.89
C SER A 235 -9.91 19.38 0.42
N ASN A 236 -9.57 18.45 -0.48
CA ASN A 236 -9.86 18.57 -1.91
C ASN A 236 -11.20 17.93 -2.32
N GLY A 237 -11.99 17.43 -1.37
CA GLY A 237 -13.33 16.89 -1.62
C GLY A 237 -13.33 15.57 -2.39
N VAL A 238 -12.27 14.76 -2.27
CA VAL A 238 -12.18 13.46 -2.97
C VAL A 238 -13.33 12.54 -2.54
N PHE A 239 -13.62 12.47 -1.24
CA PHE A 239 -14.71 11.65 -0.70
C PHE A 239 -16.10 12.13 -1.14
N ASP A 240 -16.28 13.43 -1.33
CA ASP A 240 -17.55 13.99 -1.85
C ASP A 240 -17.74 13.75 -3.35
N LYS A 241 -16.63 13.64 -4.09
CA LYS A 241 -16.63 13.41 -5.53
C LYS A 241 -16.79 11.93 -5.89
N TYR A 242 -16.17 11.05 -5.11
CA TYR A 242 -16.20 9.59 -5.29
C TYR A 242 -16.81 8.92 -4.05
N PRO A 243 -18.12 9.09 -3.81
CA PRO A 243 -18.76 8.67 -2.56
C PRO A 243 -18.83 7.16 -2.38
N SER A 244 -18.60 6.36 -3.43
CA SER A 244 -18.56 4.89 -3.32
C SER A 244 -17.15 4.35 -3.16
N LEU A 245 -16.12 5.18 -3.39
CA LEU A 245 -14.73 4.79 -3.35
C LEU A 245 -14.24 4.68 -1.90
N LYS A 246 -13.63 3.54 -1.58
CA LYS A 246 -13.08 3.27 -0.25
C LYS A 246 -11.57 3.43 -0.25
N PHE A 247 -11.03 3.78 0.91
CA PHE A 247 -9.59 3.98 1.11
C PHE A 247 -9.11 3.14 2.29
N ALA A 248 -7.92 2.56 2.17
CA ALA A 248 -7.23 1.86 3.24
C ALA A 248 -5.82 2.46 3.42
N ILE A 249 -5.48 2.88 4.64
CA ILE A 249 -4.13 3.30 4.99
C ILE A 249 -3.45 2.12 5.67
N ILE A 250 -2.40 1.61 5.06
CA ILE A 250 -1.72 0.37 5.43
C ILE A 250 -0.38 0.70 6.10
N GLU A 251 -0.06 -0.05 7.14
CA GLU A 251 1.21 0.00 7.87
C GLU A 251 1.63 1.39 8.39
N SER A 252 0.67 2.27 8.72
CA SER A 252 0.95 3.62 9.25
C SER A 252 0.42 3.85 10.68
N GLY A 253 0.06 2.76 11.38
CA GLY A 253 -0.65 2.82 12.66
C GLY A 253 -2.01 3.53 12.56
N TYR A 254 -2.71 3.66 13.69
CA TYR A 254 -4.05 4.26 13.72
C TYR A 254 -4.28 5.22 14.90
N SER A 255 -3.38 5.26 15.89
CA SER A 255 -3.55 6.07 17.12
C SER A 255 -3.55 7.59 16.86
N TRP A 256 -3.00 8.03 15.73
CA TRP A 256 -3.00 9.43 15.30
C TRP A 256 -4.36 9.89 14.76
N LEU A 257 -5.22 8.97 14.31
CA LEU A 257 -6.44 9.30 13.60
C LEU A 257 -7.43 10.14 14.44
N PRO A 258 -7.72 9.80 15.72
CA PRO A 258 -8.62 10.62 16.54
C PRO A 258 -8.16 12.07 16.67
N HIS A 259 -6.84 12.31 16.82
CA HIS A 259 -6.28 13.65 16.90
C HIS A 259 -6.49 14.42 15.58
N LEU A 260 -6.20 13.78 14.44
CA LEU A 260 -6.35 14.41 13.14
C LEU A 260 -7.81 14.77 12.86
N LEU A 261 -8.75 13.85 13.10
CA LEU A 261 -10.18 14.09 12.86
C LEU A 261 -10.71 15.23 13.72
N TRP A 262 -10.32 15.31 14.99
CA TRP A 262 -10.68 16.45 15.83
C TRP A 262 -10.15 17.76 15.24
N ARG A 263 -8.88 17.80 14.83
CA ARG A 263 -8.28 19.00 14.22
C ARG A 263 -8.97 19.41 12.92
N LEU A 264 -9.27 18.46 12.04
CA LEU A 264 -9.96 18.70 10.77
C LEU A 264 -11.37 19.25 11.00
N ASP A 265 -12.14 18.66 11.90
CA ASP A 265 -13.49 19.15 12.22
C ASP A 265 -13.48 20.56 12.83
N GLN A 266 -12.50 20.87 13.69
CA GLN A 266 -12.34 22.22 14.25
C GLN A 266 -12.05 23.24 13.14
N ASN A 267 -11.12 22.91 12.22
CA ASN A 267 -10.79 23.81 11.11
C ASN A 267 -11.94 23.93 10.11
N TYR A 268 -12.64 22.85 9.79
CA TYR A 268 -13.80 22.87 8.90
C TYR A 268 -14.87 23.87 9.37
N ARG A 269 -15.23 23.86 10.67
CA ARG A 269 -16.24 24.79 11.21
C ARG A 269 -15.89 26.26 10.98
N SER A 270 -14.60 26.60 11.00
CA SER A 270 -14.11 27.98 10.87
C SER A 270 -13.71 28.37 9.45
N LEU A 271 -13.29 27.41 8.62
CA LEU A 271 -12.61 27.64 7.33
C LEU A 271 -13.30 26.96 6.14
N HIS A 272 -14.49 26.35 6.30
CA HIS A 272 -15.16 25.61 5.22
C HIS A 272 -15.38 26.41 3.93
N GLN A 273 -15.41 27.74 4.00
CA GLN A 273 -15.54 28.60 2.82
C GLN A 273 -14.35 28.46 1.85
N GLU A 274 -13.17 28.03 2.32
CA GLU A 274 -12.00 27.76 1.46
C GLU A 274 -12.11 26.41 0.73
N ILE A 275 -12.91 25.48 1.25
CA ILE A 275 -13.09 24.12 0.73
C ILE A 275 -14.57 23.81 0.46
N PRO A 276 -15.25 24.61 -0.40
CA PRO A 276 -16.71 24.50 -0.59
C PRO A 276 -17.15 23.18 -1.23
N CYS A 277 -16.22 22.39 -1.77
CA CYS A 277 -16.49 21.04 -2.28
C CYS A 277 -16.77 20.02 -1.17
N VAL A 278 -16.36 20.30 0.08
CA VAL A 278 -16.48 19.37 1.21
C VAL A 278 -17.83 19.56 1.90
N LYS A 279 -18.74 18.59 1.74
CA LYS A 279 -20.16 18.79 2.08
C LYS A 279 -20.53 18.35 3.48
N SER A 280 -19.61 17.70 4.21
CA SER A 280 -19.85 17.27 5.58
C SER A 280 -18.61 17.37 6.45
N LEU A 281 -18.77 17.10 7.75
CA LEU A 281 -17.62 17.11 8.66
C LEU A 281 -16.58 16.06 8.19
N PRO A 282 -15.29 16.41 8.14
CA PRO A 282 -14.21 15.47 7.86
C PRO A 282 -14.33 14.15 8.64
N SER A 283 -14.66 14.22 9.93
CA SER A 283 -14.82 13.02 10.76
C SER A 283 -15.98 12.13 10.35
N LYS A 284 -17.00 12.67 9.67
CA LYS A 284 -18.12 11.89 9.13
C LYS A 284 -17.66 11.08 7.92
N HIS A 285 -16.98 11.71 6.96
CA HIS A 285 -16.44 11.03 5.77
C HIS A 285 -15.50 9.86 6.11
N ILE A 286 -14.77 9.93 7.22
CA ILE A 286 -13.82 8.87 7.61
C ILE A 286 -14.47 7.73 8.41
N ARG A 287 -15.64 7.97 9.01
CA ARG A 287 -16.38 6.92 9.72
C ARG A 287 -17.26 6.09 8.80
N GLU A 288 -17.73 6.68 7.71
CA GLU A 288 -18.60 6.08 6.69
C GLU A 288 -17.78 5.40 5.59
#